data_AF-A0A842VWC7-F1
#
_entry.id   AF-A0A842VWC7-F1
#
_cell.length_a   1.000
_cell.length_b   1.000
_cell.length_c   1.000
_cell.angle_alpha   90.00
_cell.angle_beta   90.00
_cell.angle_gamma   90.00
#
_symmetry.space_group_name_H-M   'P 1'
#
loop_
_entity.id
_entity.type
_entity.pdbx_description
1 polymer ?
#
loop_
_entity_poly.entity_id
_entity_poly.type
_entity_poly.pdbx_seq_one_letter_code
_entity_poly.pdbx_strand_id
1 'polypeptide(L)'
;MDKKEKLRDQKIGHLHSNGKLSDKGITIDYDRESVEEHLPNLAAELNDPDHRSVLSIKDYKNNLKKEQHLEKEDSIAPIDVESTKLEIKQYKRRIKETYKSKYDENSELFYPKTEDFLRRCSNLKEVREILEYQVKMKEITRENAENLWKKCKEEGIRSLGSKKEWGYYEKKYRAS
;
A
#
# COMPACT_ATOMS: atom_id res chain seq x y z
N MET A 1 16.00 -13.64 34.22
CA MET A 1 15.90 -12.91 32.94
C MET A 1 17.13 -13.24 32.12
N ASP A 2 16.88 -13.84 30.96
CA ASP A 2 17.77 -14.79 30.30
C ASP A 2 18.94 -14.15 29.54
N LYS A 3 20.11 -14.78 29.63
CA LYS A 3 21.32 -14.42 28.85
C LYS A 3 21.10 -14.46 27.32
N LYS A 4 19.97 -15.04 26.85
CA LYS A 4 19.59 -15.09 25.43
C LYS A 4 18.99 -13.78 24.91
N GLU A 5 18.47 -12.91 25.77
CA GLU A 5 17.87 -11.63 25.36
C GLU A 5 18.95 -10.56 25.10
N LYS A 6 20.00 -10.51 25.95
CA LYS A 6 21.16 -9.62 25.75
C LYS A 6 21.97 -9.91 24.48
N LEU A 7 21.92 -11.13 23.95
CA LEU A 7 22.64 -11.51 22.73
C LEU A 7 21.90 -11.13 21.44
N ARG A 8 20.59 -10.84 21.51
CA ARG A 8 19.80 -10.40 20.35
C ARG A 8 19.98 -8.91 20.08
N ASP A 9 20.14 -8.11 21.13
CA ASP A 9 20.35 -6.65 21.01
C ASP A 9 21.78 -6.27 20.59
N GLN A 10 22.77 -7.15 20.81
CA GLN A 10 24.14 -6.97 20.31
C GLN A 10 24.32 -7.34 18.82
N LYS A 11 23.33 -8.01 18.20
CA LYS A 11 23.43 -8.55 16.84
C LYS A 11 22.80 -7.67 15.76
N ILE A 12 22.44 -6.43 16.09
CA ILE A 12 22.18 -5.40 15.08
C ILE A 12 23.52 -4.68 14.88
N GLY A 13 24.42 -5.35 14.15
CA GLY A 13 25.68 -4.76 13.71
C GLY A 13 25.36 -3.46 12.98
N HIS A 14 25.97 -2.37 13.45
CA HIS A 14 25.87 -1.08 12.80
C HIS A 14 26.37 -1.22 11.36
N LEU A 15 25.47 -1.19 10.37
CA LEU A 15 25.86 -0.90 8.99
C LEU A 15 26.54 0.46 9.02
N HIS A 16 27.86 0.51 8.90
CA HIS A 16 28.58 1.76 8.71
C HIS A 16 28.26 2.27 7.31
N SER A 17 27.13 2.96 7.19
CA SER A 17 26.75 3.66 5.97
C SER A 17 27.14 5.12 6.08
N ASN A 18 28.07 5.53 5.23
CA ASN A 18 28.40 6.95 5.07
C ASN A 18 27.43 7.56 4.06
N GLY A 19 26.19 7.81 4.50
CA GLY A 19 25.17 8.44 3.67
C GLY A 19 25.56 9.88 3.33
N LYS A 20 25.72 10.19 2.04
CA LYS A 20 25.89 11.57 1.57
C LYS A 20 24.56 12.05 0.99
N LEU A 21 24.11 13.23 1.43
CA LEU A 21 22.91 13.86 0.90
C LEU A 21 23.26 14.63 -0.38
N SER A 22 22.57 14.33 -1.49
CA SER A 22 22.62 15.13 -2.72
C SER A 22 21.21 15.56 -3.12
N ASP A 23 21.08 16.61 -3.92
CA ASP A 23 19.79 17.15 -4.39
C ASP A 23 18.94 16.13 -5.19
N LYS A 24 19.53 15.01 -5.61
CA LYS A 24 18.88 13.93 -6.38
C LYS A 24 18.47 12.72 -5.54
N GLY A 25 18.73 12.74 -4.23
CA GLY A 25 18.40 11.65 -3.31
C GLY A 25 19.53 11.27 -2.35
N ILE A 26 19.23 10.30 -1.49
CA ILE A 26 20.17 9.73 -0.52
C ILE A 26 20.94 8.61 -1.20
N THR A 27 22.25 8.78 -1.36
CA THR A 27 23.15 7.70 -1.77
C THR A 27 23.75 7.07 -0.53
N ILE A 28 23.61 5.74 -0.41
CA ILE A 28 24.15 4.97 0.72
C ILE A 28 25.25 4.06 0.20
N ASP A 29 26.48 4.34 0.61
CA ASP A 29 27.64 3.49 0.32
C ASP A 29 27.77 2.42 1.41
N TYR A 30 28.08 1.18 1.01
CA TYR A 30 28.29 0.05 1.91
C TYR A 30 29.65 -0.60 1.66
N ASP A 31 30.35 -0.98 2.74
CA ASP A 31 31.57 -1.76 2.66
C ASP A 31 31.25 -3.22 2.27
N ARG A 32 32.13 -3.82 1.45
CA ARG A 32 31.92 -5.18 0.91
C ARG A 32 31.71 -6.22 2.01
N GLU A 33 32.54 -6.16 3.06
CA GLU A 33 32.48 -7.09 4.19
C GLU A 33 31.13 -7.00 4.93
N SER A 34 30.55 -5.79 5.04
CA SER A 34 29.23 -5.58 5.64
C SER A 34 28.09 -6.15 4.81
N VAL A 35 28.19 -6.09 3.48
CA VAL A 35 27.18 -6.68 2.57
C VAL A 35 27.24 -8.20 2.63
N GLU A 36 28.45 -8.77 2.68
CA GLU A 36 28.65 -10.22 2.80
C GLU A 36 28.14 -10.77 4.14
N GLU A 37 28.32 -10.04 5.24
CA GLU A 37 27.86 -10.45 6.57
C GLU A 37 26.33 -10.37 6.72
N HIS A 38 25.72 -9.27 6.29
CA HIS A 38 24.30 -8.99 6.56
C HIS A 38 23.35 -9.39 5.42
N LEU A 39 23.85 -9.44 4.18
CA LEU A 39 23.07 -9.75 2.98
C LEU A 39 23.78 -10.82 2.14
N PRO A 40 24.03 -12.03 2.69
CA PRO A 40 24.87 -13.05 2.04
C PRO A 40 24.33 -13.50 0.68
N ASN A 41 23.00 -13.52 0.50
CA ASN A 41 22.37 -13.86 -0.78
C ASN A 41 22.64 -12.80 -1.85
N LEU A 42 22.57 -11.50 -1.49
CA LEU A 42 22.87 -10.40 -2.40
C LEU A 42 24.35 -10.39 -2.78
N ALA A 43 25.23 -10.64 -1.79
CA ALA A 43 26.65 -10.76 -2.06
C ALA A 43 26.97 -11.94 -2.99
N ALA A 44 26.29 -13.08 -2.83
CA ALA A 44 26.41 -14.22 -3.73
C ALA A 44 25.99 -13.85 -5.16
N GLU A 45 24.85 -13.16 -5.33
CA GLU A 45 24.38 -12.68 -6.65
C GLU A 45 25.35 -11.69 -7.31
N LEU A 46 25.95 -10.77 -6.55
CA LEU A 46 26.93 -9.81 -7.07
C LEU A 46 28.28 -10.46 -7.45
N ASN A 47 28.65 -11.54 -6.75
CA ASN A 47 29.89 -12.27 -6.98
C ASN A 47 29.76 -13.35 -8.06
N ASP A 48 28.53 -13.83 -8.34
CA ASP A 48 28.27 -14.81 -9.37
C ASP A 48 28.46 -14.19 -10.77
N PRO A 49 29.44 -14.67 -11.57
CA PRO A 49 29.72 -14.13 -12.88
C PRO A 49 28.55 -14.26 -13.87
N ASP A 50 27.65 -15.24 -13.66
CA ASP A 50 26.46 -15.46 -14.51
C ASP A 50 25.27 -14.57 -14.10
N HIS A 51 25.26 -14.11 -12.83
CA HIS A 51 24.27 -13.17 -12.29
C HIS A 51 24.76 -11.71 -12.22
N ARG A 52 25.97 -11.41 -12.70
CA ARG A 52 26.32 -10.06 -13.14
C ARG A 52 25.30 -9.63 -14.19
N SER A 53 24.27 -8.93 -13.77
CA SER A 53 23.26 -8.37 -14.65
C SER A 53 23.96 -7.50 -15.71
N VAL A 54 24.19 -8.08 -16.89
CA VAL A 54 23.61 -7.72 -18.20
C VAL A 54 23.73 -6.25 -18.64
N LEU A 55 24.44 -5.38 -17.93
CA LEU A 55 24.66 -3.99 -18.33
C LEU A 55 26.11 -3.58 -18.11
N SER A 56 27.06 -4.32 -18.71
CA SER A 56 28.32 -3.65 -19.00
C SER A 56 28.01 -2.49 -19.96
N ILE A 57 28.62 -1.33 -19.74
CA ILE A 57 28.43 -0.16 -20.61
C ILE A 57 28.75 -0.52 -22.08
N LYS A 58 29.61 -1.51 -22.31
CA LYS A 58 29.92 -2.04 -23.64
C LYS A 58 28.74 -2.79 -24.25
N ASP A 59 28.03 -3.59 -23.45
CA ASP A 59 26.84 -4.32 -23.91
C ASP A 59 25.66 -3.38 -24.15
N TYR A 60 25.49 -2.35 -23.31
CA TYR A 60 24.50 -1.29 -23.57
C TYR A 60 24.80 -0.54 -24.86
N LYS A 61 26.06 -0.15 -25.11
CA LYS A 61 26.47 0.51 -26.38
C LYS A 61 26.32 -0.39 -27.61
N ASN A 62 26.54 -1.69 -27.46
CA ASN A 62 26.37 -2.65 -28.56
C ASN A 62 24.88 -2.93 -28.84
N ASN A 63 24.05 -3.00 -27.80
CA ASN A 63 22.60 -3.14 -27.94
C ASN A 63 21.99 -1.87 -28.56
N LEU A 64 22.44 -0.68 -28.17
CA LEU A 64 22.02 0.59 -28.78
C LEU A 64 22.37 0.68 -30.28
N LYS A 65 23.53 0.14 -30.69
CA LYS A 65 23.92 0.06 -32.10
C LYS A 65 23.13 -1.00 -32.87
N LYS A 66 22.80 -2.13 -32.24
CA LYS A 66 21.90 -3.15 -32.82
C LYS A 66 20.49 -2.60 -33.04
N GLU A 67 19.96 -1.84 -32.09
CA GLU A 67 18.66 -1.18 -32.20
C GLU A 67 18.64 -0.18 -33.38
N GLN A 68 19.72 0.59 -33.59
CA GLN A 68 19.84 1.53 -34.72
C GLN A 68 19.97 0.84 -36.09
N HIS A 69 20.42 -0.41 -36.15
CA HIS A 69 20.51 -1.18 -37.39
C HIS A 69 19.23 -2.00 -37.70
N LEU A 70 18.31 -2.14 -36.74
CA LEU A 70 17.04 -2.86 -36.93
C LEU A 70 15.88 -1.96 -37.40
N GLU A 71 16.06 -0.64 -37.46
CA GLU A 71 15.03 0.30 -37.95
C GLU A 71 14.98 0.44 -39.48
N LYS A 72 15.67 -0.42 -40.23
CA LYS A 72 15.48 -0.52 -41.67
C LYS A 72 15.07 -1.94 -42.02
N GLU A 73 13.77 -2.06 -42.29
CA GLU A 73 13.03 -3.22 -42.80
C GLU A 73 12.55 -4.21 -41.74
N ASP A 74 11.39 -3.92 -41.15
CA ASP A 74 10.14 -4.55 -41.60
C ASP A 74 8.93 -3.73 -41.12
N SER A 75 7.92 -3.68 -41.98
CA SER A 75 6.65 -2.98 -41.82
C SER A 75 5.99 -3.15 -40.43
N ILE A 76 5.99 -2.10 -39.63
CA ILE A 76 5.08 -2.01 -38.48
C ILE A 76 3.69 -1.71 -39.07
N ALA A 77 2.84 -2.74 -39.17
CA ALA A 77 1.45 -2.57 -39.55
C ALA A 77 0.82 -1.46 -38.68
N PRO A 78 -0.01 -0.56 -39.23
CA PRO A 78 -0.63 0.50 -38.45
C PRO A 78 -1.34 -0.11 -37.24
N ILE A 79 -0.88 0.24 -36.05
CA ILE A 79 -1.50 -0.22 -34.81
C ILE A 79 -2.93 0.32 -34.82
N ASP A 80 -3.90 -0.58 -34.94
CA ASP A 80 -5.31 -0.22 -34.86
C ASP A 80 -5.66 0.12 -33.41
N VAL A 81 -5.51 1.40 -33.09
CA VAL A 81 -5.75 1.97 -31.77
C VAL A 81 -7.22 1.79 -31.33
N GLU A 82 -8.14 1.64 -32.27
CA GLU A 82 -9.57 1.51 -31.98
C GLU A 82 -9.91 0.12 -31.45
N SER A 83 -9.39 -0.94 -32.08
CA SER A 83 -9.58 -2.33 -31.64
C SER A 83 -8.93 -2.60 -30.28
N THR A 84 -7.71 -2.13 -30.06
CA THR A 84 -7.01 -2.26 -28.78
C THR A 84 -7.74 -1.55 -27.63
N LYS A 85 -8.31 -0.35 -27.87
CA LYS A 85 -9.17 0.33 -26.90
C LYS A 85 -10.42 -0.48 -26.56
N LEU A 86 -11.02 -1.14 -27.56
CA LEU A 86 -12.19 -1.99 -27.40
C LEU A 86 -11.88 -3.23 -26.56
N GLU A 87 -10.74 -3.88 -26.80
CA GLU A 87 -10.26 -5.01 -26.00
C GLU A 87 -9.99 -4.61 -24.55
N ILE A 88 -9.31 -3.48 -24.31
CA ILE A 88 -9.08 -2.94 -22.97
C ILE A 88 -10.40 -2.67 -22.25
N LYS A 89 -11.39 -2.11 -22.95
CA LYS A 89 -12.73 -1.83 -22.40
C LYS A 89 -13.45 -3.12 -22.02
N GLN A 90 -13.40 -4.15 -22.88
CA GLN A 90 -13.99 -5.46 -22.60
C GLN A 90 -13.30 -6.16 -21.43
N TYR A 91 -11.96 -6.11 -21.37
CA TYR A 91 -11.17 -6.63 -20.26
C TYR A 91 -11.53 -5.98 -18.93
N LYS A 92 -11.61 -4.64 -18.89
CA LYS A 92 -12.03 -3.88 -17.69
C LYS A 92 -13.44 -4.26 -17.24
N ARG A 93 -14.38 -4.43 -18.18
CA ARG A 93 -15.76 -4.84 -17.86
C ARG A 93 -15.79 -6.23 -17.21
N ARG A 94 -15.07 -7.19 -17.78
CA ARG A 94 -14.99 -8.57 -17.29
C ARG A 94 -14.29 -8.67 -15.92
N ILE A 95 -13.24 -7.90 -15.68
CA ILE A 95 -12.67 -7.73 -14.34
C ILE A 95 -13.71 -7.17 -13.38
N LYS A 96 -14.41 -6.09 -13.76
CA LYS A 96 -15.42 -5.49 -12.90
C LYS A 96 -16.53 -6.47 -12.52
N GLU A 97 -16.96 -7.31 -13.46
CA GLU A 97 -17.98 -8.34 -13.22
C GLU A 97 -17.47 -9.47 -12.31
N THR A 98 -16.24 -9.95 -12.53
CA THR A 98 -15.64 -11.02 -11.72
C THR A 98 -15.37 -10.59 -10.27
N TYR A 99 -14.95 -9.34 -10.04
CA TYR A 99 -14.75 -8.79 -8.69
C TYR A 99 -15.98 -8.09 -8.11
N LYS A 100 -17.14 -8.20 -8.76
CA LYS A 100 -18.37 -7.59 -8.26
C LYS A 100 -18.81 -8.29 -6.98
N SER A 101 -18.73 -7.58 -5.86
CA SER A 101 -19.25 -8.03 -4.58
C SER A 101 -20.74 -8.39 -4.68
N LYS A 102 -21.17 -9.47 -3.99
CA LYS A 102 -22.59 -9.78 -3.79
C LYS A 102 -23.30 -8.72 -2.95
N TYR A 103 -22.54 -8.03 -2.09
CA TYR A 103 -23.03 -6.95 -1.24
C TYR A 103 -23.02 -5.62 -2.01
N ASP A 104 -24.04 -4.80 -1.78
CA ASP A 104 -24.13 -3.44 -2.30
C ASP A 104 -22.92 -2.61 -1.86
N GLU A 105 -22.29 -1.91 -2.80
CA GLU A 105 -21.13 -1.04 -2.59
C GLU A 105 -21.45 0.08 -1.58
N ASN A 106 -22.72 0.49 -1.49
CA ASN A 106 -23.18 1.50 -0.53
C ASN A 106 -23.61 0.91 0.82
N SER A 107 -23.52 -0.40 1.01
CA SER A 107 -23.93 -1.04 2.25
C SER A 107 -22.93 -0.79 3.38
N GLU A 108 -23.43 -0.79 4.62
CA GLU A 108 -22.61 -0.74 5.84
C GLU A 108 -21.61 -1.92 5.95
N LEU A 109 -21.79 -2.98 5.16
CA LEU A 109 -20.89 -4.14 5.09
C LEU A 109 -19.68 -3.88 4.20
N PHE A 110 -19.84 -3.05 3.16
CA PHE A 110 -18.77 -2.80 2.19
C PHE A 110 -17.85 -1.67 2.67
N TYR A 111 -18.42 -0.56 3.12
CA TYR A 111 -17.65 0.56 3.65
C TYR A 111 -18.36 1.22 4.84
N PRO A 112 -18.00 0.83 6.09
CA PRO A 112 -18.59 1.45 7.27
C PRO A 112 -18.20 2.92 7.37
N LYS A 113 -19.18 3.79 7.59
CA LYS A 113 -18.97 5.23 7.74
C LYS A 113 -18.57 5.57 9.18
N THR A 114 -18.06 6.77 9.40
CA THR A 114 -17.78 7.31 10.75
C THR A 114 -18.93 7.10 11.72
N GLU A 115 -20.17 7.38 11.30
CA GLU A 115 -21.36 7.20 12.14
C GLU A 115 -21.55 5.74 12.60
N ASP A 116 -21.15 4.76 11.78
CA ASP A 116 -21.25 3.34 12.14
C ASP A 116 -20.30 2.96 13.27
N PHE A 117 -19.10 3.57 13.29
CA PHE A 117 -18.16 3.44 14.40
C PHE A 117 -18.68 4.13 15.66
N LEU A 118 -19.20 5.36 15.53
CA LEU A 118 -19.74 6.11 16.67
C LEU A 118 -20.94 5.41 17.32
N ARG A 119 -21.78 4.74 16.53
CA ARG A 119 -22.93 3.97 17.05
C ARG A 119 -22.52 2.76 17.89
N ARG A 120 -21.27 2.31 17.84
CA ARG A 120 -20.74 1.26 18.73
C ARG A 120 -20.30 1.80 20.09
N CYS A 121 -19.97 3.09 20.17
CA CYS A 121 -19.57 3.72 21.42
C CYS A 121 -20.69 3.68 22.46
N SER A 122 -20.27 3.51 23.71
CA SER A 122 -21.11 3.63 24.90
C SER A 122 -21.01 5.03 25.49
N ASN A 123 -19.82 5.65 25.42
CA ASN A 123 -19.51 6.89 26.14
C ASN A 123 -18.93 7.97 25.22
N LEU A 124 -19.07 9.25 25.61
CA LEU A 124 -18.54 10.38 24.84
C LEU A 124 -17.01 10.35 24.72
N LYS A 125 -16.32 9.77 25.71
CA LYS A 125 -14.86 9.61 25.63
C LYS A 125 -14.44 8.76 24.43
N GLU A 126 -15.11 7.62 24.22
CA GLU A 126 -14.85 6.71 23.09
C GLU A 126 -15.15 7.40 21.76
N VAL A 127 -16.24 8.18 21.69
CA VAL A 127 -16.58 8.97 20.49
C VAL A 127 -15.44 9.91 20.12
N ARG A 128 -14.88 10.61 21.11
CA ARG A 128 -13.76 11.53 20.89
C ARG A 128 -12.51 10.80 20.38
N GLU A 129 -12.17 9.68 21.00
CA GLU A 129 -11.01 8.87 20.59
C GLU A 129 -11.15 8.38 19.13
N ILE A 130 -12.34 7.91 18.75
CA ILE A 130 -12.60 7.48 17.36
C ILE A 130 -12.49 8.66 16.39
N LEU A 131 -13.09 9.81 16.71
CA LEU A 131 -13.02 10.99 15.85
C LEU A 131 -11.58 11.49 15.67
N GLU A 132 -10.80 11.56 16.76
CA GLU A 132 -9.38 11.94 16.71
C GLU A 132 -8.56 10.96 15.86
N TYR A 133 -8.83 9.66 15.99
CA TYR A 133 -8.21 8.63 15.16
C TYR A 133 -8.55 8.80 13.67
N GLN A 134 -9.81 9.01 13.32
CA GLN A 134 -10.23 9.16 11.92
C GLN A 134 -9.70 10.45 11.27
N VAL A 135 -9.58 11.54 12.04
CA VAL A 135 -8.92 12.77 11.57
C VAL A 135 -7.43 12.52 11.33
N LYS A 136 -6.76 11.79 12.23
CA LYS A 136 -5.34 11.42 12.07
C LYS A 136 -5.09 10.59 10.82
N MET A 137 -6.00 9.65 10.52
CA MET A 137 -5.97 8.82 9.31
C MET A 137 -6.44 9.57 8.05
N LYS A 138 -6.90 10.82 8.18
CA LYS A 138 -7.48 11.64 7.10
C LYS A 138 -8.71 10.99 6.44
N GLU A 139 -9.43 10.15 7.18
CA GLU A 139 -10.72 9.57 6.73
C GLU A 139 -11.84 10.61 6.78
N ILE A 140 -11.74 11.57 7.72
CA ILE A 140 -12.67 12.69 7.86
C ILE A 140 -11.91 14.01 8.02
N THR A 141 -12.55 15.10 7.61
CA THR A 141 -12.05 16.45 7.87
C THR A 141 -12.24 16.80 9.34
N ARG A 142 -11.38 17.69 9.85
CA ARG A 142 -11.46 18.18 11.24
C ARG A 142 -12.79 18.87 11.53
N GLU A 143 -13.30 19.65 10.58
CA GLU A 143 -14.60 20.32 10.67
C GLU A 143 -15.75 19.31 10.82
N ASN A 144 -15.76 18.25 10.01
CA ASN A 144 -16.77 17.20 10.11
C ASN A 144 -16.71 16.48 11.45
N ALA A 145 -15.50 16.21 11.95
CA ALA A 145 -15.32 15.61 13.27
C ALA A 145 -15.86 16.50 14.40
N GLU A 146 -15.60 17.81 14.34
CA GLU A 146 -16.11 18.77 15.33
C GLU A 146 -17.64 18.89 15.29
N ASN A 147 -18.25 18.85 14.11
CA ASN A 147 -19.71 18.86 13.94
C ASN A 147 -20.34 17.59 14.53
N LEU A 148 -19.78 16.41 14.24
CA LEU A 148 -20.23 15.15 14.83
C LEU A 148 -20.07 15.12 16.35
N TRP A 149 -18.97 15.69 16.86
CA TRP A 149 -18.73 15.83 18.29
C TRP A 149 -19.79 16.70 18.97
N LYS A 150 -20.09 17.88 18.41
CA LYS A 150 -21.13 18.78 18.93
C LYS A 150 -22.48 18.07 18.97
N LYS A 151 -22.86 17.41 17.87
CA LYS A 151 -24.11 16.64 17.77
C LYS A 151 -24.19 15.56 18.86
N CYS A 152 -23.12 14.78 19.06
CA CYS A 152 -23.08 13.78 20.13
C CYS A 152 -23.17 14.38 21.53
N LYS A 153 -22.65 15.59 21.74
CA LYS A 153 -22.66 16.27 23.04
C LYS A 153 -24.04 16.87 23.37
N GLU A 154 -24.73 17.40 22.36
CA GLU A 154 -26.03 18.06 22.51
C GLU A 154 -27.19 17.06 22.54
N GLU A 155 -27.23 16.13 21.58
CA GLU A 155 -28.34 15.18 21.40
C GLU A 155 -28.04 13.79 21.98
N GLY A 156 -26.79 13.54 22.37
CA GLY A 156 -26.32 12.23 22.80
C GLY A 156 -25.91 11.32 21.65
N ILE A 157 -25.11 10.30 21.96
CA ILE A 157 -24.57 9.32 20.98
C ILE A 157 -25.70 8.57 20.23
N ARG A 158 -26.85 8.40 20.89
CA ARG A 158 -27.99 7.66 20.34
C ARG A 158 -28.82 8.48 19.35
N SER A 159 -28.55 9.78 19.18
CA SER A 159 -29.16 10.56 18.11
C SER A 159 -28.66 10.14 16.72
N LEU A 160 -27.46 9.55 16.65
CA LEU A 160 -26.92 8.93 15.44
C LEU A 160 -27.60 7.60 15.07
N GLY A 161 -28.39 7.03 16.00
CA GLY A 161 -29.13 5.80 15.81
C GLY A 161 -28.91 4.77 16.93
N SER A 162 -29.56 3.62 16.77
CA SER A 162 -29.49 2.52 17.74
C SER A 162 -28.06 1.99 17.88
N LYS A 163 -27.73 1.54 19.10
CA LYS A 163 -26.42 0.98 19.43
C LYS A 163 -26.16 -0.26 18.57
N LYS A 164 -25.02 -0.29 17.88
CA LYS A 164 -24.57 -1.49 17.18
C LYS A 164 -23.90 -2.43 18.18
N GLU A 165 -24.66 -3.40 18.66
CA GLU A 165 -24.16 -4.41 19.58
C GLU A 165 -23.22 -5.41 18.90
N TRP A 166 -22.58 -6.23 19.72
CA TRP A 166 -21.81 -7.37 19.24
C TRP A 166 -22.70 -8.28 18.38
N GLY A 167 -22.16 -8.72 17.23
CA GLY A 167 -22.90 -9.50 16.24
C GLY A 167 -23.96 -8.73 15.44
N TYR A 168 -24.01 -7.38 15.50
CA TYR A 168 -25.00 -6.58 14.76
C TYR A 168 -25.09 -6.95 13.27
N TYR A 169 -23.94 -7.01 12.59
CA TYR A 169 -23.90 -7.32 11.16
C TYR A 169 -24.34 -8.75 10.87
N GLU A 170 -23.98 -9.71 11.72
CA GLU A 170 -24.44 -11.09 11.57
C GLU A 170 -25.95 -11.17 11.73
N LYS A 171 -26.51 -10.59 12.79
CA LYS A 171 -27.97 -10.58 13.01
C LYS A 171 -28.73 -9.91 11.86
N LYS A 172 -28.20 -8.82 11.31
CA LYS A 172 -28.87 -8.03 10.27
C LYS A 172 -28.75 -8.61 8.86
N TYR A 173 -27.61 -9.23 8.53
CA TYR A 173 -27.30 -9.63 7.15
C TYR A 173 -27.07 -11.13 6.95
N ARG A 174 -26.86 -11.92 8.03
CA ARG A 174 -26.70 -13.38 7.93
C ARG A 174 -28.03 -14.13 7.84
N ALA A 175 -29.13 -13.51 8.29
CA ALA A 175 -30.47 -14.09 8.23
C ALA A 175 -31.13 -13.94 6.83
N SER A 176 -30.34 -14.02 5.75
CA SER A 176 -30.80 -13.99 4.36
C SER A 176 -30.79 -15.38 3.75
#